data_AF-A0A2M7Q9C1-F1
#
_entry.id   AF-A0A2M7Q9C1-F1
#
_cell.length_a   1.000
_cell.length_b   1.000
_cell.length_c   1.000
_cell.angle_alpha   90.00
_cell.angle_beta   90.00
_cell.angle_gamma   90.00
#
_symmetry.space_group_name_H-M   'P 1'
#
loop_
_entity.id
_entity.type
_entity.pdbx_description
1 polymer ?
#
loop_
_entity_poly.entity_id
_entity_poly.type
_entity_poly.pdbx_seq_one_letter_code
_entity_poly.pdbx_strand_id
1 'polypeptide(L)'
;MTKKKTEAKAVVAKVLASKAITAIVMQEVQLSPRQTSVIQQETPAALIKSKSGRGGKRVSYVEGGYVISKLNEAFSPLGWEFKIVEKGTTERKNEKSAEGEVWVYGELTIIDHKNGYRATKGQYGQHPIHEKVPIGDAYKAAGTDALKKCASFLGIALDVYWGTLDKNEDAPAPKMTPAEMFERAKMMIASTKDTGGLVVYAEKLKDGKLFNAVQKAELNKLISQRVDMLDAPDQSRK
;
A
#
# COMPACT_ATOMS: atom_id res chain seq x y z
N MET A 1 -51.49 -21.97 -54.56
CA MET A 1 -51.30 -21.20 -53.30
C MET A 1 -50.82 -22.02 -52.10
N THR A 2 -50.60 -23.34 -52.24
CA THR A 2 -50.37 -24.27 -51.12
C THR A 2 -48.90 -24.50 -50.75
N LYS A 3 -47.93 -24.32 -51.66
CA LYS A 3 -46.49 -24.51 -51.36
C LYS A 3 -45.87 -23.42 -50.46
N LYS A 4 -46.20 -22.15 -50.69
CA LYS A 4 -45.70 -21.01 -49.90
C LYS A 4 -46.09 -21.06 -48.42
N LYS A 5 -47.26 -21.63 -48.10
CA LYS A 5 -47.76 -21.73 -46.72
C LYS A 5 -47.06 -22.82 -45.92
N THR A 6 -46.61 -23.88 -46.60
CA THR A 6 -45.85 -24.99 -46.01
C THR A 6 -44.39 -24.61 -45.76
N GLU A 7 -43.76 -23.88 -46.68
CA GLU A 7 -42.42 -23.31 -46.48
C GLU A 7 -42.38 -22.27 -45.36
N ALA A 8 -43.40 -21.41 -45.28
CA ALA A 8 -43.50 -20.44 -44.18
C ALA A 8 -43.65 -21.12 -42.81
N LYS A 9 -44.44 -22.21 -42.71
CA LYS A 9 -44.55 -23.00 -41.46
C LYS A 9 -43.24 -23.70 -41.10
N ALA A 10 -42.49 -24.21 -42.08
CA ALA A 10 -41.20 -24.85 -41.86
C ALA A 10 -40.13 -23.84 -41.39
N VAL A 11 -40.13 -22.63 -41.95
CA VAL A 11 -39.24 -21.53 -41.53
C VAL A 11 -39.60 -21.05 -40.12
N VAL A 12 -40.89 -20.88 -39.82
CA VAL A 12 -41.35 -20.48 -38.48
C VAL A 12 -41.05 -21.57 -37.44
N ALA A 13 -41.22 -22.85 -37.76
CA ALA A 13 -40.84 -23.95 -36.88
C ALA A 13 -39.32 -24.02 -36.65
N LYS A 14 -38.51 -23.72 -37.66
CA LYS A 14 -37.04 -23.65 -37.55
C LYS A 14 -36.57 -22.45 -36.73
N VAL A 15 -37.25 -21.30 -36.85
CA VAL A 15 -37.02 -20.09 -36.03
C VAL A 15 -37.48 -20.28 -34.58
N LEU A 16 -38.56 -21.03 -34.36
CA LEU A 16 -39.03 -21.39 -33.02
C LEU A 16 -38.15 -22.46 -32.36
N ALA A 17 -37.57 -23.38 -33.14
CA ALA A 17 -36.55 -24.33 -32.68
C ALA A 17 -35.17 -23.67 -32.46
N SER A 18 -34.87 -22.57 -33.18
CA SER A 18 -33.64 -21.78 -32.99
C SER A 18 -33.76 -20.74 -31.88
N LYS A 19 -34.95 -20.54 -31.28
CA LYS A 19 -35.05 -20.07 -29.90
C LYS A 19 -34.61 -21.20 -28.98
N ALA A 20 -33.35 -21.63 -29.15
CA ALA A 20 -32.58 -22.12 -28.04
C ALA A 20 -32.77 -21.06 -26.98
N ILE A 21 -33.48 -21.44 -25.92
CA ILE A 21 -33.52 -20.70 -24.68
C ILE A 21 -32.06 -20.46 -24.38
N THR A 22 -31.56 -19.24 -24.65
CA THR A 22 -30.30 -18.77 -24.12
C THR A 22 -30.58 -18.75 -22.63
N ALA A 23 -30.39 -19.90 -21.98
CA ALA A 23 -30.27 -19.98 -20.56
C ALA A 23 -29.21 -18.92 -20.27
N ILE A 24 -29.63 -17.84 -19.63
CA ILE A 24 -28.71 -16.89 -19.03
C ILE A 24 -28.07 -17.73 -17.93
N VAL A 25 -27.06 -18.52 -18.30
CA VAL A 25 -26.19 -19.18 -17.36
C VAL A 25 -25.46 -18.02 -16.74
N MET A 26 -25.92 -17.61 -15.55
CA MET A 26 -25.12 -16.78 -14.66
C MET A 26 -23.88 -17.61 -14.32
N GLN A 27 -22.89 -17.54 -15.19
CA GLN A 27 -21.60 -18.15 -14.94
C GLN A 27 -21.00 -17.31 -13.82
N GLU A 28 -20.72 -17.95 -12.69
CA GLU A 28 -20.08 -17.30 -11.58
C GLU A 28 -18.69 -16.85 -12.04
N VAL A 29 -18.51 -15.53 -12.14
CA VAL A 29 -17.26 -14.94 -12.57
C VAL A 29 -16.28 -15.04 -11.41
N GLN A 30 -15.50 -16.11 -11.40
CA GLN A 30 -14.46 -16.32 -10.42
C GLN A 30 -13.10 -16.11 -11.05
N LEU A 31 -12.30 -15.23 -10.43
CA LEU A 31 -10.89 -15.10 -10.75
C LEU A 31 -10.21 -16.45 -10.51
N SER A 32 -9.28 -16.81 -11.39
CA SER A 32 -8.50 -18.03 -11.19
C SER A 32 -7.75 -17.98 -9.86
N PRO A 33 -7.48 -19.12 -9.19
CA PRO A 33 -6.75 -19.13 -7.92
C PRO A 33 -5.40 -18.38 -7.98
N ARG A 34 -4.73 -18.44 -9.14
CA ARG A 34 -3.51 -17.67 -9.41
C ARG A 34 -3.76 -16.16 -9.42
N GLN A 35 -4.79 -15.68 -10.12
CA GLN A 35 -5.16 -14.26 -10.14
C GLN A 35 -5.49 -13.76 -8.74
N THR A 36 -6.31 -14.51 -8.01
CA THR A 36 -6.69 -14.19 -6.63
C THR A 36 -5.47 -14.10 -5.73
N SER A 37 -4.52 -15.05 -5.84
CA SER A 37 -3.29 -15.04 -5.06
C SER A 37 -2.40 -13.83 -5.35
N VAL A 38 -2.26 -13.42 -6.62
CA VAL A 38 -1.46 -12.24 -6.99
C VAL A 38 -2.09 -10.95 -6.47
N ILE A 39 -3.41 -10.87 -6.55
CA ILE A 39 -4.19 -9.69 -6.14
C ILE A 39 -4.23 -9.53 -4.62
N GLN A 40 -4.38 -10.63 -3.88
CA GLN A 40 -4.47 -10.64 -2.42
C GLN A 40 -3.11 -10.67 -1.72
N GLN A 41 -2.02 -10.72 -2.49
CA GLN A 41 -0.68 -10.70 -1.91
C GLN A 41 -0.45 -9.40 -1.14
N GLU A 42 0.02 -9.52 0.11
CA GLU A 42 0.42 -8.37 0.91
C GLU A 42 1.50 -7.55 0.21
N THR A 43 1.42 -6.23 0.31
CA THR A 43 2.40 -5.35 -0.32
C THR A 43 3.73 -5.46 0.42
N PRO A 44 4.84 -5.82 -0.27
CA PRO A 44 6.14 -5.89 0.38
C PRO A 44 6.52 -4.55 1.03
N ALA A 45 6.93 -4.57 2.29
CA ALA A 45 7.24 -3.35 3.05
C ALA A 45 8.28 -2.44 2.37
N ALA A 46 9.23 -3.01 1.63
CA ALA A 46 10.24 -2.27 0.86
C ALA A 46 9.66 -1.40 -0.28
N LEU A 47 8.45 -1.72 -0.76
CA LEU A 47 7.76 -1.00 -1.83
C LEU A 47 6.75 0.03 -1.31
N ILE A 48 6.48 0.03 0.01
CA ILE A 48 5.61 0.99 0.67
C ILE A 48 6.44 2.25 0.96
N LYS A 49 6.09 3.35 0.30
CA LYS A 49 6.70 4.66 0.52
C LYS A 49 5.78 5.52 1.36
N SER A 50 6.34 6.52 2.03
CA SER A 50 5.59 7.49 2.82
C SER A 50 5.85 8.91 2.31
N LYS A 51 4.81 9.73 2.28
CA LYS A 51 4.90 11.16 1.94
C LYS A 51 4.14 12.00 2.96
N SER A 52 4.57 13.25 3.13
CA SER A 52 3.80 14.23 3.91
C SER A 52 2.48 14.54 3.19
N GLY A 53 1.37 14.25 3.87
CA GLY A 53 0.01 14.55 3.43
C GLY A 53 -0.50 15.90 3.94
N ARG A 54 -1.78 16.17 3.69
CA ARG A 54 -2.44 17.39 4.18
C ARG A 54 -2.56 17.35 5.71
N GLY A 55 -2.33 18.48 6.37
CA GLY A 55 -2.44 18.61 7.82
C GLY A 55 -1.31 17.94 8.61
N GLY A 56 -0.13 17.73 8.00
CA GLY A 56 1.05 17.20 8.68
C GLY A 56 1.07 15.68 8.90
N LYS A 57 0.01 14.97 8.50
CA LYS A 57 -0.08 13.50 8.57
C LYS A 57 0.78 12.87 7.48
N ARG A 58 1.48 11.77 7.74
CA ARG A 58 2.17 11.02 6.69
C ARG A 58 1.21 10.00 6.07
N VAL A 59 1.27 9.89 4.75
CA VAL A 59 0.41 9.01 3.96
C VAL A 59 1.28 7.99 3.26
N SER A 60 0.96 6.72 3.47
CA SER A 60 1.63 5.60 2.78
C SER A 60 1.10 5.44 1.36
N TYR A 61 1.98 5.09 0.43
CA TYR A 61 1.63 4.87 -0.97
C TYR A 61 2.57 3.86 -1.64
N VAL A 62 2.10 3.27 -2.73
CA VAL A 62 2.93 2.46 -3.65
C VAL A 62 3.19 3.20 -4.95
N GLU A 63 4.29 2.84 -5.61
CA GLU A 63 4.64 3.37 -6.93
C GLU A 63 3.71 2.85 -8.03
N GLY A 64 3.46 3.68 -9.05
CA GLY A 64 2.60 3.29 -10.17
C GLY A 64 3.13 2.06 -10.93
N GLY A 65 4.46 1.95 -11.07
CA GLY A 65 5.11 0.80 -11.72
C GLY A 65 4.84 -0.52 -11.01
N TYR A 66 4.72 -0.53 -9.69
CA TYR A 66 4.38 -1.74 -8.94
C TYR A 66 2.95 -2.21 -9.26
N VAL A 67 1.99 -1.27 -9.29
CA VAL A 67 0.59 -1.58 -9.61
C VAL A 67 0.46 -2.10 -11.04
N ILE A 68 1.15 -1.49 -12.01
CA ILE A 68 1.18 -1.96 -13.40
C ILE A 68 1.77 -3.37 -13.49
N SER A 69 2.86 -3.64 -12.76
CA SER A 69 3.46 -4.98 -12.71
C SER A 69 2.47 -6.03 -12.18
N LYS A 70 1.76 -5.72 -11.09
CA LYS A 70 0.74 -6.61 -10.51
C LYS A 70 -0.46 -6.83 -11.43
N LEU A 71 -0.91 -5.79 -12.13
CA LEU A 71 -1.96 -5.93 -13.15
C LEU A 71 -1.51 -6.82 -14.30
N ASN A 72 -0.28 -6.67 -14.78
CA ASN A 72 0.28 -7.53 -15.82
C ASN A 72 0.46 -8.97 -15.35
N GLU A 73 0.87 -9.17 -14.10
CA GLU A 73 1.05 -10.51 -13.51
C GLU A 73 -0.29 -11.24 -13.34
N ALA A 74 -1.33 -10.54 -12.88
CA ALA A 74 -2.65 -11.11 -12.65
C ALA A 74 -3.42 -11.32 -13.97
N PHE A 75 -3.46 -10.31 -14.84
CA PHE A 75 -4.37 -10.28 -15.99
C PHE A 75 -3.69 -10.41 -17.34
N SER A 76 -2.36 -10.48 -17.41
CA SER A 76 -1.58 -10.30 -18.65
C SER A 76 -1.67 -8.87 -19.20
N PRO A 77 -0.66 -8.35 -19.92
CA PRO A 77 -0.71 -7.01 -20.51
C PRO A 77 -1.90 -6.72 -21.42
N LEU A 78 -2.56 -7.76 -21.95
CA LEU A 78 -3.74 -7.64 -22.82
C LEU A 78 -5.07 -7.92 -22.11
N GLY A 79 -5.05 -8.28 -20.82
CA GLY A 79 -6.27 -8.55 -20.04
C GLY A 79 -6.72 -7.38 -19.17
N TRP A 80 -6.13 -6.20 -19.33
CA TRP A 80 -6.60 -4.99 -18.70
C TRP A 80 -6.37 -3.75 -19.56
N GLU A 81 -7.17 -2.73 -19.34
CA GLU A 81 -7.13 -1.44 -20.03
C GLU A 81 -7.40 -0.34 -19.01
N PHE A 82 -6.66 0.77 -19.09
CA PHE A 82 -6.96 1.97 -18.30
C PHE A 82 -7.21 3.16 -19.21
N LYS A 83 -8.34 3.82 -18.99
CA LYS A 83 -8.77 4.99 -19.76
C LYS A 83 -8.99 6.17 -18.82
N ILE A 84 -8.42 7.33 -19.18
CA ILE A 84 -8.81 8.60 -18.58
C ILE A 84 -10.10 9.05 -19.28
N VAL A 85 -11.20 9.08 -18.53
CA VAL A 85 -12.53 9.42 -19.06
C VAL A 85 -12.76 10.92 -18.96
N GLU A 86 -12.39 11.52 -17.83
CA GLU A 86 -12.59 12.94 -17.56
C GLU A 86 -11.40 13.50 -16.78
N LYS A 87 -11.10 14.78 -17.00
CA LYS A 87 -10.10 15.50 -16.22
C LYS A 87 -10.49 16.97 -16.12
N GLY A 88 -10.11 17.60 -15.03
CA GLY A 88 -10.36 19.02 -14.83
C GLY A 88 -9.43 19.63 -13.80
N THR A 89 -9.64 20.92 -13.57
CA THR A 89 -8.95 21.68 -12.54
C THR A 89 -9.98 22.27 -11.59
N THR A 90 -9.63 22.32 -10.32
CA THR A 90 -10.37 23.04 -9.30
C THR A 90 -9.49 24.16 -8.78
N GLU A 91 -9.97 25.39 -8.87
CA GLU A 91 -9.32 26.52 -8.22
C GLU A 91 -9.86 26.63 -6.80
N ARG A 92 -9.00 26.45 -5.80
CA ARG A 92 -9.32 26.90 -4.44
C ARG A 92 -8.78 28.32 -4.28
N LYS A 93 -9.68 29.30 -4.24
CA LYS A 93 -9.35 30.67 -3.81
C LYS A 93 -9.26 30.69 -2.29
N ASN A 94 -8.05 30.65 -1.75
CA ASN A 94 -7.77 31.09 -0.39
C ASN A 94 -7.06 32.44 -0.45
N GLU A 95 -7.29 33.30 0.55
CA GLU A 95 -6.77 34.68 0.63
C GLU A 95 -5.22 34.81 0.59
N LYS A 96 -4.49 33.69 0.72
CA LYS A 96 -3.00 33.67 0.80
C LYS A 96 -2.29 32.89 -0.31
N SER A 97 -3.01 32.11 -1.12
CA SER A 97 -2.43 31.38 -2.26
C SER A 97 -3.53 30.82 -3.17
N ALA A 98 -3.38 31.00 -4.48
CA ALA A 98 -4.21 30.32 -5.48
C ALA A 98 -3.70 28.89 -5.66
N GLU A 99 -3.99 28.02 -4.69
CA GLU A 99 -3.66 26.61 -4.78
C GLU A 99 -4.74 25.91 -5.62
N GLY A 100 -4.44 25.76 -6.91
CA GLY A 100 -5.24 24.91 -7.79
C GLY A 100 -4.97 23.43 -7.52
N GLU A 101 -5.93 22.58 -7.84
CA GLU A 101 -5.79 21.13 -7.83
C GLU A 101 -6.25 20.59 -9.19
N VAL A 102 -5.55 19.58 -9.69
CA VAL A 102 -6.05 18.81 -10.84
C VAL A 102 -6.72 17.55 -10.33
N TRP A 103 -7.80 17.17 -10.99
CA TRP A 103 -8.47 15.89 -10.78
C TRP A 103 -8.59 15.14 -12.09
N VAL A 104 -8.53 13.83 -12.02
CA VAL A 104 -8.63 12.92 -13.16
C VAL A 104 -9.54 11.77 -12.76
N TYR A 105 -10.61 11.56 -13.51
CA TYR A 105 -11.44 10.37 -13.43
C TYR A 105 -10.93 9.33 -14.42
N GLY A 106 -10.45 8.21 -13.88
CA GLY A 106 -9.96 7.08 -14.65
C GLY A 106 -10.85 5.86 -14.48
N GLU A 107 -10.93 5.04 -15.52
CA GLU A 107 -11.61 3.75 -15.50
C GLU A 107 -10.61 2.64 -15.83
N LEU A 108 -10.48 1.69 -14.90
CA LEU A 108 -9.73 0.45 -15.09
C LEU A 108 -10.70 -0.65 -15.49
N THR A 109 -10.44 -1.27 -16.62
CA THR A 109 -11.25 -2.37 -17.15
C THR A 109 -10.43 -3.64 -17.24
N ILE A 110 -10.92 -4.71 -16.63
CA ILE A 110 -10.39 -6.06 -16.75
C ILE A 110 -11.16 -6.81 -17.82
N ILE A 111 -10.44 -7.53 -18.68
CA ILE A 111 -10.97 -8.27 -19.81
C ILE A 111 -10.55 -9.73 -19.65
N ASP A 112 -11.52 -10.62 -19.45
CA ASP A 112 -11.26 -12.06 -19.50
C ASP A 112 -11.60 -12.60 -20.89
N HIS A 113 -10.57 -12.87 -21.68
CA HIS A 113 -10.71 -13.43 -23.03
C HIS A 113 -11.23 -14.88 -23.04
N LYS A 114 -11.15 -15.61 -21.93
CA LYS A 114 -11.62 -17.00 -21.85
C LYS A 114 -13.12 -17.09 -21.59
N ASN A 115 -13.62 -16.28 -20.67
CA ASN A 115 -15.02 -16.28 -20.26
C ASN A 115 -15.83 -15.13 -20.89
N GLY A 116 -15.18 -14.24 -21.64
CA GLY A 116 -15.82 -13.16 -22.39
C GLY A 116 -16.39 -12.04 -21.53
N TYR A 117 -16.05 -11.96 -20.23
CA TYR A 117 -16.56 -10.91 -19.35
C TYR A 117 -15.60 -9.72 -19.27
N ARG A 118 -16.20 -8.55 -18.99
CA ARG A 118 -15.51 -7.27 -18.82
C ARG A 118 -15.96 -6.64 -17.51
N ALA A 119 -15.00 -6.25 -16.66
CA ALA A 119 -15.29 -5.61 -15.37
C ALA A 119 -14.59 -4.25 -15.30
N THR A 120 -15.37 -3.18 -15.13
CA THR A 120 -14.84 -1.81 -15.08
C THR A 120 -15.00 -1.23 -13.67
N LYS A 121 -13.95 -0.57 -13.19
CA LYS A 121 -13.90 0.14 -11.91
C LYS A 121 -13.36 1.54 -12.15
N GLY A 122 -14.14 2.56 -11.77
CA GLY A 122 -13.80 3.96 -11.97
C GLY A 122 -13.51 4.69 -10.67
N GLN A 123 -12.52 5.59 -10.68
CA GLN A 123 -12.14 6.37 -9.50
C GLN A 123 -11.38 7.67 -9.88
N TYR A 124 -11.51 8.68 -9.01
CA TYR A 124 -10.81 9.98 -9.07
C TYR A 124 -9.42 10.01 -8.40
N GLY A 125 -8.41 10.32 -9.20
CA GLY A 125 -7.11 10.77 -8.73
C GLY A 125 -7.04 12.29 -8.60
N GLN A 126 -6.24 12.78 -7.65
CA GLN A 126 -6.05 14.22 -7.43
C GLN A 126 -4.58 14.55 -7.21
N HIS A 127 -4.17 15.75 -7.64
CA HIS A 127 -2.84 16.28 -7.36
C HIS A 127 -2.86 17.80 -7.22
N PRO A 128 -2.18 18.38 -6.22
CA PRO A 128 -2.04 19.84 -6.12
C PRO A 128 -1.23 20.39 -7.30
N ILE A 129 -1.58 21.60 -7.72
CA ILE A 129 -0.80 22.38 -8.69
C ILE A 129 0.25 23.17 -7.91
N HIS A 130 1.48 23.08 -8.38
CA HIS A 130 2.58 23.87 -7.85
C HIS A 130 3.00 24.90 -8.90
N GLU A 131 3.17 26.15 -8.50
CA GLU A 131 3.46 27.28 -9.40
C GLU A 131 4.71 27.07 -10.27
N LYS A 132 5.69 26.28 -9.77
CA LYS A 132 6.95 25.98 -10.45
C LYS A 132 6.94 24.69 -11.27
N VAL A 133 5.82 23.97 -11.33
CA VAL A 133 5.72 22.67 -12.02
C VAL A 133 4.70 22.77 -13.15
N PRO A 134 5.02 22.30 -14.38
CA PRO A 134 4.06 22.27 -15.47
C PRO A 134 2.78 21.51 -15.08
N ILE A 135 1.62 22.07 -15.42
CA ILE A 135 0.31 21.45 -15.13
C ILE A 135 0.19 20.02 -15.71
N GLY A 136 0.90 19.74 -16.80
CA GLY A 136 0.96 18.40 -17.40
C GLY A 136 1.50 17.34 -16.44
N ASP A 137 2.47 17.68 -15.58
CA ASP A 137 3.01 16.73 -14.61
C ASP A 137 2.04 16.50 -13.46
N ALA A 138 1.26 17.51 -13.07
CA ALA A 138 0.15 17.34 -12.13
C ALA A 138 -0.91 16.38 -12.72
N TYR A 139 -1.27 16.52 -14.00
CA TYR A 139 -2.20 15.59 -14.65
C TYR A 139 -1.67 14.16 -14.74
N LYS A 140 -0.37 13.97 -15.01
CA LYS A 140 0.25 12.64 -14.99
C LYS A 140 0.21 12.02 -13.60
N ALA A 141 0.50 12.82 -12.57
CA ALA A 141 0.45 12.37 -11.18
C ALA A 141 -0.97 12.00 -10.75
N ALA A 142 -1.97 12.83 -11.08
CA ALA A 142 -3.38 12.54 -10.81
C ALA A 142 -3.89 11.33 -11.60
N GLY A 143 -3.49 11.17 -12.87
CA GLY A 143 -3.82 9.98 -13.67
C GLY A 143 -3.24 8.69 -13.08
N THR A 144 -2.00 8.75 -12.58
CA THR A 144 -1.37 7.63 -11.88
C THR A 144 -2.09 7.32 -10.57
N ASP A 145 -2.50 8.34 -9.80
CA ASP A 145 -3.27 8.16 -8.56
C ASP A 145 -4.63 7.49 -8.83
N ALA A 146 -5.33 7.91 -9.89
CA ALA A 146 -6.59 7.30 -10.33
C ALA A 146 -6.40 5.82 -10.67
N LEU A 147 -5.36 5.46 -11.43
CA LEU A 147 -5.02 4.07 -11.75
C LEU A 147 -4.81 3.23 -10.49
N LYS A 148 -4.00 3.73 -9.53
CA LYS A 148 -3.71 3.00 -8.29
C LYS A 148 -4.95 2.75 -7.44
N LYS A 149 -5.83 3.74 -7.32
CA LYS A 149 -7.08 3.60 -6.59
C LYS A 149 -8.08 2.68 -7.30
N CYS A 150 -8.17 2.74 -8.62
CA CYS A 150 -8.96 1.77 -9.39
C CYS A 150 -8.46 0.33 -9.17
N ALA A 151 -7.14 0.13 -9.17
CA ALA A 151 -6.53 -1.17 -8.91
C ALA A 151 -6.77 -1.65 -7.46
N SER A 152 -6.84 -0.75 -6.48
CA SER A 152 -7.17 -1.13 -5.09
C SER A 152 -8.58 -1.70 -4.95
N PHE A 153 -9.54 -1.30 -5.78
CA PHE A 153 -10.88 -1.91 -5.79
C PHE A 153 -10.87 -3.36 -6.29
N LEU A 154 -9.82 -3.77 -7.01
CA LEU A 154 -9.61 -5.16 -7.37
C LEU A 154 -8.92 -5.95 -6.25
N GLY A 155 -8.30 -5.27 -5.28
CA GLY A 155 -7.53 -5.87 -4.17
C GLY A 155 -6.03 -5.56 -4.21
N ILE A 156 -5.51 -5.00 -5.32
CA ILE A 156 -4.08 -4.72 -5.48
C ILE A 156 -3.66 -3.57 -4.55
N ALA A 157 -2.70 -3.84 -3.67
CA ALA A 157 -2.22 -2.90 -2.65
C ALA A 157 -3.33 -2.36 -1.73
N LEU A 158 -4.41 -3.14 -1.56
CA LEU A 158 -5.54 -2.76 -0.70
C LEU A 158 -5.09 -2.56 0.75
N ASP A 159 -4.13 -3.34 1.22
CA ASP A 159 -3.49 -3.21 2.55
C ASP A 159 -2.88 -1.82 2.78
N VAL A 160 -2.31 -1.20 1.76
CA VAL A 160 -1.73 0.15 1.87
C VAL A 160 -2.82 1.22 1.85
N TYR A 161 -3.79 1.10 0.94
CA TYR A 161 -4.83 2.11 0.75
C TYR A 161 -5.96 2.03 1.79
N TRP A 162 -6.21 0.85 2.36
CA TRP A 162 -7.20 0.61 3.42
C TRP A 162 -6.58 0.64 4.83
N GLY A 163 -5.40 0.03 5.02
CA GLY A 163 -4.70 -0.03 6.30
C GLY A 163 -4.18 1.31 6.83
N THR A 164 -4.37 2.39 6.05
CA THR A 164 -4.09 3.77 6.47
C THR A 164 -5.14 4.31 7.47
N LEU A 165 -6.28 3.63 7.69
CA LEU A 165 -7.21 3.98 8.78
C LEU A 165 -6.85 3.33 10.13
N ASP A 166 -6.18 2.16 10.14
CA ASP A 166 -5.75 1.49 11.38
C ASP A 166 -4.35 1.91 11.83
N LYS A 167 -3.55 2.48 10.94
CA LYS A 167 -2.33 3.21 11.32
C LYS A 167 -2.65 4.69 11.43
N ASN A 168 -3.54 5.03 12.37
CA ASN A 168 -3.41 6.29 13.06
C ASN A 168 -1.93 6.42 13.43
N GLU A 169 -1.25 7.43 12.92
CA GLU A 169 0.11 7.78 13.34
C GLU A 169 0.15 8.32 14.79
N ASP A 170 -0.96 8.18 15.52
CA ASP A 170 -1.08 8.24 16.98
C ASP A 170 -1.06 6.84 17.65
N ALA A 171 -0.85 5.76 16.91
CA ALA A 171 -0.42 4.50 17.51
C ALA A 171 1.03 4.71 17.97
N PRO A 172 1.30 4.83 19.28
CA PRO A 172 2.67 4.92 19.76
C PRO A 172 3.43 3.72 19.19
N ALA A 173 4.67 3.92 18.75
CA ALA A 173 5.62 2.82 18.51
C ALA A 173 5.37 1.76 19.59
N PRO A 174 5.27 0.45 19.25
CA PRO A 174 4.80 -0.58 20.18
C PRO A 174 5.44 -0.29 21.53
N LYS A 175 4.61 0.12 22.52
CA LYS A 175 5.11 0.65 23.79
C LYS A 175 5.88 -0.49 24.42
N MET A 176 7.19 -0.49 24.17
CA MET A 176 8.11 -1.50 24.65
C MET A 176 7.94 -1.48 26.16
N THR A 177 7.53 -2.60 26.73
CA THR A 177 7.22 -2.66 28.15
C THR A 177 8.45 -2.26 28.95
N PRO A 178 8.32 -1.71 30.17
CA PRO A 178 9.47 -1.42 31.02
C PRO A 178 10.45 -2.60 31.17
N ALA A 179 9.96 -3.85 31.06
CA ALA A 179 10.76 -5.06 31.05
C ALA A 179 11.58 -5.25 29.76
N GLU A 180 10.98 -5.02 28.59
CA GLU A 180 11.69 -5.15 27.31
C GLU A 180 12.74 -4.05 27.12
N MET A 181 12.48 -2.83 27.62
CA MET A 181 13.46 -1.75 27.63
C MET A 181 14.67 -2.08 28.52
N PHE A 182 14.44 -2.81 29.61
CA PHE A 182 15.49 -3.26 30.52
C PHE A 182 16.40 -4.31 29.89
N GLU A 183 15.84 -5.31 29.21
CA GLU A 183 16.62 -6.33 28.50
C GLU A 183 17.42 -5.74 27.33
N ARG A 184 16.84 -4.76 26.62
CA ARG A 184 17.57 -4.02 25.59
C ARG A 184 18.75 -3.23 26.17
N ALA A 185 18.57 -2.62 27.34
CA ALA A 185 19.66 -1.92 28.03
C ALA A 185 20.80 -2.90 28.40
N LYS A 186 20.47 -4.09 28.90
CA LYS A 186 21.47 -5.15 29.17
C LYS A 186 22.24 -5.55 27.92
N MET A 187 21.54 -5.80 26.82
CA MET A 187 22.15 -6.13 25.53
C MET A 187 23.04 -5.00 25.01
N MET A 188 22.59 -3.74 25.16
CA MET A 188 23.38 -2.58 24.76
C MET A 188 24.68 -2.47 25.57
N ILE A 189 24.62 -2.61 26.90
CA ILE A 189 25.80 -2.61 27.77
C ILE A 189 26.76 -3.74 27.37
N ALA A 190 26.26 -4.96 27.14
CA ALA A 190 27.09 -6.10 26.75
C ALA A 190 27.81 -5.89 25.40
N SER A 191 27.11 -5.30 24.43
CA SER A 191 27.64 -5.05 23.07
C SER A 191 28.56 -3.83 22.97
N THR A 192 28.47 -2.90 23.91
CA THR A 192 29.25 -1.66 23.89
C THR A 192 30.71 -1.94 24.24
N LYS A 193 31.62 -1.45 23.39
CA LYS A 193 33.08 -1.56 23.56
C LYS A 193 33.72 -0.25 24.04
N ASP A 194 32.97 0.85 23.99
CA ASP A 194 33.42 2.17 24.40
C ASP A 194 33.17 2.37 25.89
N THR A 195 34.24 2.49 26.67
CA THR A 195 34.19 2.71 28.11
C THR A 195 33.67 4.12 28.44
N GLY A 196 33.97 5.12 27.61
CA GLY A 196 33.46 6.50 27.78
C GLY A 196 31.94 6.57 27.63
N GLY A 197 31.39 5.91 26.61
CA GLY A 197 29.94 5.80 26.39
C GLY A 197 29.20 5.10 27.52
N LEU A 198 29.81 4.07 28.12
CA LEU A 198 29.23 3.34 29.26
C LEU A 198 29.15 4.20 30.54
N VAL A 199 30.17 5.01 30.82
CA VAL A 199 30.19 5.94 31.97
C VAL A 199 29.12 7.03 31.80
N VAL A 200 29.03 7.64 30.62
CA VAL A 200 27.99 8.64 30.31
C VAL A 200 26.58 8.03 30.41
N TYR A 201 26.41 6.77 30.02
CA TYR A 201 25.15 6.06 30.16
C TYR A 201 24.78 5.83 31.65
N ALA A 202 25.75 5.48 32.49
CA ALA A 202 25.55 5.33 33.94
C ALA A 202 25.13 6.65 34.62
N GLU A 203 25.68 7.79 34.20
CA GLU A 203 25.25 9.11 34.68
C GLU A 203 23.80 9.41 34.29
N LYS A 204 23.45 9.19 33.02
CA LYS A 204 22.07 9.40 32.52
C LYS A 204 21.05 8.47 33.18
N LEU A 205 21.46 7.27 33.63
CA LEU A 205 20.60 6.35 34.37
C LEU A 205 20.21 6.87 35.76
N LYS A 206 21.05 7.71 36.40
CA LYS A 206 20.73 8.32 37.70
C LYS A 206 19.52 9.25 37.56
N ASP A 207 19.56 10.11 36.54
CA ASP A 207 18.56 11.17 36.33
C ASP A 207 17.28 10.68 35.61
N GLY A 208 17.33 9.53 34.92
CA GLY A 208 16.21 9.00 34.16
C GLY A 208 15.07 8.41 35.01
N LYS A 209 13.80 8.73 34.68
CA LYS A 209 12.60 8.15 35.33
C LYS A 209 12.14 6.81 34.73
N LEU A 210 12.92 6.23 33.81
CA LEU A 210 12.53 5.08 33.00
C LEU A 210 12.63 3.73 33.72
N PHE A 211 13.45 3.61 34.76
CA PHE A 211 13.72 2.35 35.46
C PHE A 211 13.54 2.50 36.98
N ASN A 212 13.10 1.43 37.64
CA ASN A 212 12.99 1.38 39.10
C ASN A 212 14.37 1.34 39.76
N ALA A 213 14.45 1.67 41.05
CA ALA A 213 15.72 1.69 41.80
C ALA A 213 16.50 0.36 41.72
N VAL A 214 15.80 -0.77 41.76
CA VAL A 214 16.39 -2.12 41.65
C VAL A 214 17.00 -2.34 40.26
N GLN A 215 16.27 -1.99 39.20
CA GLN A 215 16.73 -2.12 37.81
C GLN A 215 17.93 -1.19 37.53
N LYS A 216 17.92 0.03 38.07
CA LYS A 216 19.07 0.94 37.97
C LYS A 216 20.32 0.38 38.64
N ALA A 217 20.17 -0.24 39.81
CA ALA A 217 21.29 -0.87 40.51
C ALA A 217 21.87 -2.05 39.71
N GLU A 218 21.01 -2.86 39.08
CA GLU A 218 21.43 -3.97 38.23
C GLU A 218 22.15 -3.50 36.96
N LEU A 219 21.64 -2.48 36.27
CA LEU A 219 22.32 -1.91 35.10
C LEU A 219 23.65 -1.27 35.46
N ASN A 220 23.73 -0.54 36.58
CA ASN A 220 25.00 0.03 37.05
C ASN A 220 26.04 -1.03 37.39
N LYS A 221 25.61 -2.15 37.99
CA LYS A 221 26.49 -3.29 38.25
C LYS A 221 27.00 -3.93 36.96
N LEU A 222 26.14 -4.06 35.94
CA LEU A 222 26.54 -4.59 34.63
C LEU A 222 27.48 -3.63 33.89
N ILE A 223 27.26 -2.33 34.00
CA ILE A 223 28.15 -1.30 33.44
C ILE A 223 29.52 -1.36 34.11
N SER A 224 29.59 -1.40 35.44
CA SER A 224 30.88 -1.47 36.15
C SER A 224 31.63 -2.74 35.79
N GLN A 225 30.96 -3.90 35.80
CA GLN A 225 31.55 -5.17 35.36
C GLN A 225 32.06 -5.11 33.91
N ARG A 226 31.32 -4.45 33.02
CA ARG A 226 31.72 -4.33 31.61
C ARG A 226 32.91 -3.39 31.42
N VAL A 227 32.95 -2.28 32.16
CA VAL A 227 34.08 -1.34 32.17
C VAL A 227 35.32 -2.03 32.72
N ASP A 228 35.22 -2.73 33.86
CA ASP A 228 36.32 -3.50 34.45
C ASP A 228 36.85 -4.59 33.49
N MET A 229 35.96 -5.24 32.72
CA MET A 229 36.35 -6.21 31.69
C MET A 229 37.06 -5.58 30.48
N LEU A 230 36.74 -4.33 30.15
CA LEU A 230 37.35 -3.62 29.01
C LEU A 230 38.65 -2.91 29.41
N ASP A 231 38.78 -2.50 30.66
CA ASP A 231 39.97 -1.87 31.24
C ASP A 231 40.99 -2.89 31.80
N ALA A 232 40.62 -4.18 31.89
CA ALA A 232 41.54 -5.25 32.23
C ALA A 232 42.68 -5.33 31.19
N PRO A 233 43.97 -5.33 31.62
CA PRO A 233 45.08 -5.41 30.68
C PRO A 233 45.02 -6.73 29.91
N ASP A 234 45.03 -6.61 28.58
CA ASP A 234 45.05 -7.70 27.62
C ASP A 234 46.21 -8.68 27.92
N GLN A 235 45.91 -9.78 28.63
CA GLN A 235 46.86 -10.85 28.88
C GLN A 235 47.08 -11.76 27.66
N SER A 236 46.63 -11.39 26.45
CA SER A 236 46.80 -12.20 25.23
C SER A 236 47.92 -11.76 24.28
N ARG A 237 48.78 -10.81 24.66
CA ARG A 237 50.05 -10.57 23.97
C ARG A 237 51.24 -11.13 24.76
N LYS A 238 51.46 -12.43 24.63
CA LYS A 238 52.78 -13.07 24.76
C LYS A 238 53.08 -13.82 23.49
#